data_AF-A0A0B7AKA0-F1
#
_entry.id   AF-A0A0B7AKA0-F1
#
_cell.length_a   1.000
_cell.length_b   1.000
_cell.length_c   1.000
_cell.angle_alpha   90.00
_cell.angle_beta   90.00
_cell.angle_gamma   90.00
#
_symmetry.space_group_name_H-M   'P 1'
#
loop_
_entity.id
_entity.type
_entity.pdbx_description
1 polymer ?
#
loop_
_entity_poly.entity_id
_entity_poly.type
_entity_poly.pdbx_seq_one_letter_code
_entity_poly.pdbx_strand_id
1 'polypeptide(L)'
;MAKQSGVTILTTVGHVAQFFFTVPAHNAWVDRLFSLIHVHSTNERNRLSVDSVKSILLVKLHFTYRQLYGDLMQKKDILKKIRSSEKYTWNTI
;
A
#
# COMPACT_ATOMS: atom_id res chain seq x y z
N MET A 1 -20.42 -39.16 16.70
CA MET A 1 -20.43 -37.68 16.83
C MET A 1 -19.11 -37.06 17.33
N ALA A 2 -18.09 -37.82 17.79
CA ALA A 2 -16.84 -37.25 18.32
C ALA A 2 -15.79 -36.78 17.28
N LYS A 3 -15.98 -37.08 15.99
CA LYS A 3 -14.99 -36.74 14.93
C LYS A 3 -15.11 -35.29 14.44
N GLN A 4 -16.26 -34.66 14.61
CA GLN A 4 -16.50 -33.28 14.17
C GLN A 4 -15.93 -32.24 15.15
N SER A 5 -15.95 -32.51 16.47
CA SER A 5 -15.45 -31.59 17.49
C SER A 5 -13.92 -31.39 17.44
N GLY A 6 -13.15 -32.43 17.13
CA GLY A 6 -11.69 -32.33 16.98
C GLY A 6 -11.25 -31.48 15.78
N VAL A 7 -12.00 -31.51 14.68
CA VAL A 7 -11.73 -30.71 13.48
C VAL A 7 -11.99 -29.23 13.74
N THR A 8 -13.06 -28.89 14.46
CA THR A 8 -13.39 -27.49 14.80
C THR A 8 -12.31 -26.86 15.69
N ILE A 9 -11.82 -27.58 16.70
CA ILE A 9 -10.75 -27.07 17.59
C ILE A 9 -9.46 -26.80 16.80
N LEU A 10 -9.06 -27.72 15.90
CA LEU A 10 -7.88 -27.53 15.06
C LEU A 10 -8.02 -26.30 14.13
N THR A 11 -9.21 -26.07 13.57
CA THR A 11 -9.45 -24.85 12.76
C THR A 11 -9.39 -23.58 13.60
N THR A 12 -9.92 -23.58 14.83
CA THR A 12 -9.87 -22.42 15.73
C THR A 12 -8.44 -22.12 16.17
N VAL A 13 -7.67 -23.13 16.57
CA VAL A 13 -6.25 -22.96 16.93
C VAL A 13 -5.43 -22.48 15.72
N GLY A 14 -5.74 -22.99 14.52
CA GLY A 14 -5.15 -22.51 13.27
C GLY A 14 -5.38 -21.03 13.03
N HIS A 15 -6.60 -20.53 13.24
CA HIS A 15 -6.91 -19.10 13.09
C HIS A 15 -6.20 -18.23 14.13
N VAL A 16 -6.09 -18.70 15.38
CA VAL A 16 -5.35 -17.98 16.43
C VAL A 16 -3.85 -17.92 16.09
N ALA A 17 -3.28 -19.02 15.63
CA ALA A 17 -1.88 -19.05 15.20
C ALA A 17 -1.64 -18.12 14.01
N GLN A 18 -2.52 -18.13 13.00
CA GLN A 18 -2.44 -17.20 11.86
C GLN A 18 -2.45 -15.74 12.31
N PHE A 19 -3.37 -15.37 13.20
CA PHE A 19 -3.42 -14.02 13.77
C PHE A 19 -2.13 -13.66 14.51
N PHE A 20 -1.62 -14.56 15.35
CA PHE A 20 -0.37 -14.33 16.07
C PHE A 20 0.81 -14.06 15.13
N PHE A 21 0.90 -14.78 14.01
CA PHE A 21 1.97 -14.58 13.02
C PHE A 21 1.74 -13.38 12.08
N THR A 22 0.54 -12.77 12.06
CA THR A 22 0.33 -11.54 11.28
C THR A 22 0.99 -10.32 11.90
N VAL A 23 1.26 -10.35 13.21
CA VAL A 23 1.95 -9.27 13.91
C VAL A 23 3.46 -9.48 13.78
N PRO A 24 4.19 -8.61 13.07
CA PRO A 24 5.64 -8.75 12.97
C PRO A 24 6.29 -8.53 14.34
N ALA A 25 7.24 -9.38 14.70
CA ALA A 25 7.97 -9.28 15.97
C ALA A 25 8.94 -8.08 16.05
N HIS A 26 9.11 -7.32 14.96
CA HIS A 26 10.08 -6.23 14.86
C HIS A 26 9.56 -5.06 14.00
N ASN A 27 10.05 -3.87 14.30
CA ASN A 27 9.59 -2.61 13.69
C ASN A 27 10.32 -2.22 12.40
N ALA A 28 11.26 -3.01 11.89
CA ALA A 28 12.06 -2.59 10.73
C ALA A 28 11.23 -2.34 9.47
N TRP A 29 10.05 -2.97 9.33
CA TRP A 29 9.12 -2.65 8.26
C TRP A 29 8.55 -1.23 8.39
N VAL A 30 8.25 -0.79 9.62
CA VAL A 30 7.82 0.56 9.94
C VAL A 30 8.98 1.56 9.79
N ASP A 31 10.21 1.19 10.15
CA ASP A 31 11.37 2.06 9.94
C ASP A 31 11.65 2.27 8.43
N ARG A 32 11.48 1.22 7.63
CA ARG A 32 11.52 1.32 6.16
C ARG A 32 10.42 2.21 5.62
N LEU A 33 9.21 2.13 6.19
CA LEU A 33 8.09 2.99 5.85
C LEU A 33 8.43 4.47 6.10
N PHE A 34 8.95 4.80 7.27
CA PHE A 34 9.36 6.15 7.62
C PHE A 34 10.52 6.66 6.76
N SER A 35 11.49 5.79 6.44
CA SER A 35 12.57 6.13 5.52
C SER A 35 12.05 6.52 4.13
N LEU A 36 11.07 5.77 3.59
CA LEU A 36 10.44 6.07 2.31
C LEU A 36 9.64 7.39 2.34
N ILE A 37 8.93 7.66 3.45
CA ILE A 37 8.19 8.91 3.64
C ILE A 37 9.16 10.09 3.73
N HIS A 38 10.24 9.96 4.50
CA HIS A 38 11.23 11.03 4.71
C HIS A 38 11.84 11.49 3.38
N VAL A 39 12.20 10.56 2.49
CA VAL A 39 12.71 10.88 1.14
C VAL A 39 11.73 11.71 0.30
N HIS A 40 10.42 11.57 0.53
CA HIS A 40 9.39 12.31 -0.19
C HIS A 40 8.89 13.56 0.54
N SER A 41 9.14 13.67 1.84
CA SER A 41 8.68 14.74 2.72
C SER A 41 9.73 15.82 2.99
N THR A 42 10.98 15.65 2.57
CA THR A 42 12.00 16.70 2.74
C THR A 42 11.61 17.95 1.95
N ASN A 43 11.61 19.09 2.67
CA ASN A 43 11.05 20.38 2.25
C ASN A 43 11.66 20.95 0.96
N GLU A 44 12.82 20.44 0.53
CA GLU A 44 13.61 21.05 -0.55
C GLU A 44 13.21 20.62 -1.96
N ARG A 45 12.39 19.57 -2.15
CA ARG A 45 12.19 19.03 -3.52
C ARG A 45 10.76 18.83 -4.01
N ASN A 46 9.72 18.74 -3.17
CA ASN A 46 8.43 18.32 -3.75
C ASN A 46 7.10 18.83 -3.18
N ARG A 47 7.04 19.52 -2.03
CA ARG A 47 5.80 20.11 -1.44
C ARG A 47 4.52 19.26 -1.69
N LEU A 48 4.64 17.94 -1.59
CA LEU A 48 3.54 17.04 -1.93
C LEU A 48 2.48 17.13 -0.85
N SER A 49 1.21 17.12 -1.25
CA SER A 49 0.12 16.97 -0.28
C SER A 49 0.25 15.63 0.45
N VAL A 50 -0.22 15.59 1.69
CA VAL A 50 -0.21 14.38 2.52
C VAL A 50 -0.90 13.21 1.80
N ASP A 51 -1.98 13.47 1.07
CA ASP A 51 -2.70 12.45 0.31
C ASP A 51 -1.91 11.94 -0.90
N SER A 52 -1.10 12.80 -1.52
CA SER A 52 -0.19 12.39 -2.59
C SER A 52 0.92 11.48 -2.05
N VAL A 53 1.50 11.82 -0.88
CA VAL A 53 2.51 10.99 -0.21
C VAL A 53 1.95 9.62 0.17
N LYS A 54 0.73 9.58 0.76
CA LYS A 54 0.03 8.32 1.06
C LYS A 54 -0.17 7.47 -0.20
N SER A 55 -0.62 8.08 -1.29
CA SER A 55 -0.86 7.37 -2.55
C SER A 55 0.42 6.79 -3.15
N ILE A 56 1.50 7.58 -3.19
CA ILE A 56 2.82 7.11 -3.66
C ILE A 56 3.32 5.94 -2.82
N LEU A 57 3.14 6.02 -1.51
CA LEU A 57 3.57 4.99 -0.59
C LEU A 57 2.79 3.68 -0.77
N LEU A 58 1.47 3.76 -0.92
CA LEU A 58 0.63 2.60 -1.23
C LEU A 58 1.08 1.93 -2.53
N VAL A 59 1.39 2.71 -3.57
CA VAL A 59 1.88 2.17 -4.84
C VAL A 59 3.23 1.48 -4.66
N LYS A 60 4.17 2.08 -3.92
CA LYS A 60 5.50 1.50 -3.67
C LYS A 60 5.49 0.24 -2.82
N LEU A 61 4.54 0.11 -1.89
CA LEU A 61 4.46 -1.05 -1.00
C LEU A 61 3.74 -2.23 -1.64
N HIS A 62 2.70 -1.97 -2.42
CA HIS A 62 1.84 -3.02 -2.97
C HIS A 62 2.24 -3.48 -4.37
N PHE A 63 2.93 -2.65 -5.15
CA PHE A 63 3.29 -2.97 -6.53
C PHE A 63 4.80 -2.98 -6.76
N THR A 64 5.27 -4.00 -7.46
CA THR A 64 6.58 -3.92 -8.12
C THR A 64 6.47 -3.05 -9.37
N TYR A 65 7.56 -2.39 -9.76
CA TYR A 65 7.58 -1.52 -10.94
C TYR A 65 7.09 -2.23 -12.21
N ARG A 66 7.45 -3.50 -12.37
CA ARG A 66 7.06 -4.32 -13.53
C ARG A 66 5.56 -4.62 -13.55
N GLN A 67 4.99 -5.00 -12.41
CA GLN A 67 3.55 -5.26 -12.28
C GLN A 67 2.75 -3.98 -12.50
N LEU A 68 3.16 -2.90 -11.84
CA LEU A 68 2.53 -1.60 -12.00
C LEU A 68 2.51 -1.17 -13.47
N TYR A 69 3.66 -1.28 -14.16
CA TYR A 69 3.75 -0.91 -15.56
C TYR A 69 2.81 -1.75 -16.44
N GLY A 70 2.79 -3.07 -16.26
CA GLY A 70 1.88 -3.96 -16.99
C GLY A 70 0.42 -3.60 -16.77
N ASP A 71 0.02 -3.41 -15.51
CA ASP A 71 -1.35 -3.06 -15.13
C ASP A 71 -1.76 -1.66 -15.64
N LEU A 72 -0.83 -0.70 -15.62
CA LEU A 72 -1.09 0.67 -16.09
C LEU A 72 -1.28 0.71 -17.61
N MET A 73 -0.49 -0.06 -18.36
CA MET A 73 -0.59 -0.12 -19.83
C MET A 73 -1.92 -0.72 -20.29
N GLN A 74 -2.54 -1.59 -19.49
CA GLN A 74 -3.86 -2.15 -19.79
C GLN A 74 -4.99 -1.16 -19.52
N LYS A 75 -4.81 -0.19 -18.63
CA LYS A 75 -5.86 0.75 -18.18
C LYS A 75 -5.77 2.10 -18.90
N LYS A 76 -6.26 2.14 -20.14
CA LYS A 76 -6.27 3.35 -20.99
C LYS A 76 -6.94 4.56 -20.35
N ASP A 77 -7.97 4.36 -19.53
CA ASP A 77 -8.68 5.44 -18.84
C ASP A 77 -7.79 6.16 -17.82
N ILE A 78 -6.97 5.40 -17.08
CA ILE A 78 -6.03 5.95 -16.11
C ILE A 78 -4.93 6.70 -16.85
N LEU A 79 -4.40 6.15 -17.95
CA LEU A 79 -3.42 6.84 -18.78
C LEU A 79 -3.95 8.17 -19.33
N LYS A 80 -5.22 8.20 -19.75
CA LYS A 80 -5.89 9.44 -20.20
C LYS A 80 -5.97 10.46 -19.06
N LYS A 81 -6.33 10.05 -17.84
CA LYS A 81 -6.38 10.92 -16.65
C LYS A 81 -4.99 11.41 -16.23
N ILE A 82 -3.96 10.57 -16.30
CA ILE A 82 -2.56 10.95 -16.00
C ILE A 82 -2.09 12.02 -16.98
N ARG A 83 -2.44 11.88 -18.27
CA ARG A 83 -2.12 12.88 -19.31
C ARG A 83 -2.97 14.15 -19.17
N SER A 84 -4.16 14.05 -18.60
CA SER A 84 -5.08 15.18 -18.43
C SER A 84 -4.49 16.27 -17.54
N SER A 85 -4.82 17.52 -17.86
CA SER A 85 -4.52 18.70 -17.05
C SER A 85 -5.51 18.89 -15.89
N GLU A 86 -6.63 18.16 -15.89
CA GLU A 86 -7.66 18.18 -14.82
C GLU A 86 -7.11 17.82 -13.44
N LYS A 87 -5.92 17.22 -13.38
CA LYS A 87 -5.22 16.92 -12.13
C LYS A 87 -4.68 18.16 -11.40
N TYR A 88 -4.62 19.31 -12.06
CA TYR A 88 -4.18 20.58 -11.46
C TYR A 88 -5.40 21.48 -11.24
N THR A 89 -5.71 21.78 -9.99
CA THR A 89 -6.66 22.83 -9.65
C THR A 89 -6.01 24.18 -9.88
N TRP A 90 -6.40 24.87 -10.94
CA TRP A 90 -6.01 26.25 -11.19
C TRP A 90 -6.75 27.15 -10.21
N ASN A 91 -6.18 27.41 -9.04
CA ASN A 91 -6.62 28.55 -8.25
C ASN A 91 -6.13 29.80 -8.99
N THR A 92 -7.04 30.50 -9.65
CA THR A 92 -6.79 31.86 -10.14
C THR A 92 -6.46 32.71 -8.92
N ILE A 93 -5.22 33.20 -8.87
CA ILE A 93 -4.77 34.21 -7.90
C ILE A 93 -5.40 35.55 -8.28
#